data_AF-A0A7K3HJI9-F1
#
_entry.id   AF-A0A7K3HJI9-F1
#
_cell.length_a   1.000
_cell.length_b   1.000
_cell.length_c   1.000
_cell.angle_alpha   90.00
_cell.angle_beta   90.00
_cell.angle_gamma   90.00
#
_symmetry.space_group_name_H-M   'P 1'
#
loop_
_entity.id
_entity.type
_entity.pdbx_description
1 polymer ?
#
loop_
_entity_poly.entity_id
_entity_poly.type
_entity_poly.pdbx_seq_one_letter_code
_entity_poly.pdbx_strand_id
1 'polypeptide(L)'
;LPARGALGLAAKAAVDNGHAAAVTGFRTAAVERDADGRLVLTGEDGRRLDPVDEAIVLTGFRPDLSFLSELRLGLDERLQAPVALAPLIDPNQHSCGTVYPHGHRELSHPEQGVHLVGMKSYGRAPTFLAMTGYEQVRSVTAAIAGDTESADRVELTLPETGVCGGVGLFDDPAATAQGDSGGGCCAPAPADATAGATTGGGC
;
A
#
# COMPACT_ATOMS: atom_id res chain seq x y z
N LEU A 1 11.63 -9.07 7.85
CA LEU A 1 11.56 -10.30 7.03
C LEU A 1 12.66 -10.37 5.94
N PRO A 2 13.88 -10.83 6.26
CA PRO A 2 14.98 -11.02 5.29
C PRO A 2 14.64 -12.00 4.14
N ALA A 3 13.80 -12.99 4.41
CA ALA A 3 13.41 -14.03 3.45
C ALA A 3 12.66 -13.48 2.22
N ARG A 4 11.94 -12.35 2.33
CA ARG A 4 11.18 -11.78 1.22
C ARG A 4 12.09 -11.07 0.20
N GLY A 5 13.11 -10.37 0.68
CA GLY A 5 14.17 -9.83 -0.19
C GLY A 5 14.98 -10.93 -0.87
N ALA A 6 15.29 -12.01 -0.14
CA ALA A 6 15.95 -13.18 -0.71
C ALA A 6 15.13 -13.81 -1.85
N LEU A 7 13.80 -13.84 -1.74
CA LEU A 7 12.92 -14.33 -2.81
C LEU A 7 12.99 -13.45 -4.07
N GLY A 8 13.01 -12.12 -3.92
CA GLY A 8 13.18 -11.20 -5.04
C GLY A 8 14.51 -11.40 -5.77
N LEU A 9 15.60 -11.58 -5.01
CA LEU A 9 16.92 -11.89 -5.57
C LEU A 9 16.95 -13.26 -6.26
N ALA A 10 16.29 -14.28 -5.71
CA ALA A 10 16.16 -15.59 -6.33
C ALA A 10 15.38 -15.53 -7.64
N ALA A 11 14.29 -14.76 -7.69
CA ALA A 11 13.51 -14.54 -8.91
C ALA A 11 14.35 -13.83 -9.99
N LYS A 12 15.10 -12.80 -9.60
CA LYS A 12 16.05 -12.14 -10.51
C LYS A 12 17.10 -13.12 -11.05
N ALA A 13 17.71 -13.93 -10.18
CA ALA A 13 18.70 -14.92 -10.59
C ALA A 13 18.12 -15.98 -11.56
N ALA A 14 16.86 -16.39 -11.37
CA ALA A 14 16.19 -17.31 -12.29
C ALA A 14 16.04 -16.72 -13.71
N VAL A 15 15.74 -15.42 -13.81
CA VAL A 15 15.69 -14.72 -15.10
C VAL A 15 17.09 -14.56 -15.70
N ASP A 16 18.05 -14.08 -14.91
CA ASP A 16 19.43 -13.85 -15.36
C ASP A 16 20.12 -15.15 -15.84
N ASN A 17 19.78 -16.30 -15.23
CA ASN A 17 20.28 -17.63 -15.63
C ASN A 17 19.46 -18.30 -16.74
N GLY A 18 18.44 -17.64 -17.29
CA GLY A 18 17.63 -18.15 -18.40
C GLY A 18 16.62 -19.25 -18.03
N HIS A 19 16.33 -19.44 -16.74
CA HIS A 19 15.28 -20.37 -16.29
C HIS A 19 13.87 -19.80 -16.46
N ALA A 20 13.75 -18.48 -16.60
CA ALA A 20 12.49 -17.80 -16.86
C ALA A 20 12.70 -16.61 -17.82
N ALA A 21 11.69 -16.31 -18.64
CA ALA A 21 11.68 -15.13 -19.51
C ALA A 21 10.81 -14.02 -18.90
N ALA A 22 11.39 -12.82 -18.75
CA ALA A 22 10.65 -11.64 -18.32
C ALA A 22 10.17 -10.84 -19.52
N VAL A 23 8.85 -10.81 -19.76
CA VAL A 23 8.24 -9.99 -20.81
C VAL A 23 7.64 -8.74 -20.17
N THR A 24 8.35 -7.62 -20.27
CA THR A 24 7.90 -6.34 -19.70
C THR A 24 7.11 -5.52 -20.72
N GLY A 25 6.34 -4.54 -20.20
CA GLY A 25 5.48 -3.68 -21.02
C GLY A 25 4.38 -4.44 -21.77
N PHE A 26 4.08 -5.68 -21.37
CA PHE A 26 3.08 -6.53 -22.03
C PHE A 26 1.73 -6.36 -21.34
N ARG A 27 0.77 -5.75 -22.05
CA ARG A 27 -0.62 -5.62 -21.60
C ARG A 27 -1.45 -6.65 -22.35
N THR A 28 -1.89 -7.69 -21.65
CA THR A 28 -2.69 -8.76 -22.27
C THR A 28 -4.03 -8.21 -22.77
N ALA A 29 -4.25 -8.29 -24.08
CA ALA A 29 -5.52 -7.93 -24.73
C ALA A 29 -6.42 -9.15 -24.93
N ALA A 30 -5.84 -10.31 -25.23
CA ALA A 30 -6.57 -11.54 -25.47
C ALA A 30 -5.83 -12.76 -24.93
N VAL A 31 -6.61 -13.76 -24.52
CA VAL A 31 -6.13 -15.10 -24.15
C VAL A 31 -6.90 -16.09 -25.02
N GLU A 32 -6.17 -16.77 -25.90
CA GLU A 32 -6.73 -17.73 -26.86
C GLU A 32 -6.14 -19.11 -26.61
N ARG A 33 -6.72 -20.14 -27.25
CA ARG A 33 -6.13 -21.48 -27.29
C ARG A 33 -5.60 -21.77 -28.69
N ASP A 34 -4.41 -22.38 -28.76
CA ASP A 34 -3.88 -22.89 -30.02
C ASP A 34 -4.57 -24.21 -30.43
N ALA A 35 -4.14 -24.79 -31.56
CA ALA A 35 -4.70 -26.05 -32.08
C ALA A 35 -4.53 -27.23 -31.12
N ASP A 36 -3.50 -27.19 -30.26
CA ASP A 36 -3.21 -28.20 -29.24
C ASP A 36 -3.89 -27.89 -27.90
N GLY A 37 -4.65 -26.80 -27.84
CA GLY A 37 -5.40 -26.37 -26.65
C GLY A 37 -4.58 -25.56 -25.63
N ARG A 38 -3.32 -25.23 -25.92
CA ARG A 38 -2.45 -24.43 -25.02
C ARG A 38 -2.82 -22.96 -25.07
N LEU A 39 -2.59 -22.26 -23.97
CA LEU A 39 -2.93 -20.84 -23.83
C LEU A 39 -1.93 -19.97 -24.60
N VAL A 40 -2.43 -19.01 -25.36
CA VAL A 40 -1.63 -18.01 -26.05
C VAL A 40 -2.11 -16.62 -25.69
N LEU A 41 -1.20 -15.82 -25.15
CA LEU A 41 -1.48 -14.44 -24.74
C LEU A 41 -1.08 -13.49 -25.87
N THR A 42 -1.99 -12.60 -26.23
CA THR A 42 -1.75 -11.52 -27.20
C THR A 42 -1.80 -10.19 -26.49
N GLY A 43 -0.77 -9.38 -26.67
CA GLY A 43 -0.66 -8.03 -26.14
C GLY A 43 -1.47 -7.00 -26.93
N GLU A 44 -1.81 -5.88 -26.32
CA GLU A 44 -2.44 -4.73 -27.00
C GLU A 44 -1.58 -4.19 -28.16
N ASP A 45 -0.27 -4.42 -28.11
CA ASP A 45 0.69 -4.06 -29.17
C ASP A 45 0.84 -5.14 -30.26
N GLY A 46 0.00 -6.17 -30.23
CA GLY A 46 0.01 -7.27 -31.19
C GLY A 46 1.10 -8.32 -30.96
N ARG A 47 1.97 -8.17 -29.96
CA ARG A 47 2.93 -9.22 -29.61
C ARG A 47 2.17 -10.45 -29.14
N ARG A 48 2.57 -11.61 -29.64
CA ARG A 48 2.01 -12.91 -29.27
C ARG A 48 3.09 -13.74 -28.56
N LEU A 49 2.77 -14.25 -27.38
CA LEU A 49 3.69 -15.08 -26.61
C LEU A 49 3.64 -16.53 -27.09
N ASP A 50 4.70 -17.28 -26.76
CA ASP A 50 4.72 -18.72 -26.98
C ASP A 50 3.60 -19.41 -26.17
N PRO A 51 3.03 -20.50 -26.68
CA PRO A 51 1.94 -21.18 -25.98
C PRO A 51 2.40 -21.78 -24.65
N VAL A 52 1.57 -21.63 -23.62
CA VAL A 52 1.80 -22.15 -22.26
C VAL A 52 0.66 -23.07 -21.82
N ASP A 53 1.00 -24.04 -20.98
CA ASP A 53 0.00 -24.97 -20.44
C ASP A 53 -0.83 -24.34 -19.31
N GLU A 54 -0.24 -23.43 -18.54
CA GLU A 54 -0.84 -22.81 -17.37
C GLU A 54 -0.56 -21.30 -17.30
N ALA A 55 -1.56 -20.54 -16.84
CA ALA A 55 -1.44 -19.12 -16.57
C ALA A 55 -1.84 -18.83 -15.11
N ILE A 56 -0.89 -18.32 -14.33
CA ILE A 56 -1.12 -17.90 -12.94
C ILE A 56 -1.28 -16.38 -12.90
N VAL A 57 -2.48 -15.91 -12.56
CA VAL A 57 -2.83 -14.47 -12.63
C VAL A 57 -2.60 -13.81 -11.28
N LEU A 58 -1.54 -12.99 -11.20
CA LEU A 58 -1.13 -12.27 -9.98
C LEU A 58 -1.31 -10.75 -10.11
N THR A 59 -2.46 -10.30 -10.66
CA THR A 59 -2.72 -8.89 -11.02
C THR A 59 -3.36 -8.06 -9.91
N GLY A 60 -3.08 -8.40 -8.65
CA GLY A 60 -3.61 -7.73 -7.47
C GLY A 60 -4.98 -8.22 -7.02
N PHE A 61 -5.56 -7.52 -6.05
CA PHE A 61 -6.81 -7.87 -5.38
C PHE A 61 -7.69 -6.63 -5.21
N ARG A 62 -9.01 -6.83 -5.27
CA ARG A 62 -10.03 -5.83 -4.92
C ARG A 62 -11.16 -6.57 -4.19
N PRO A 63 -11.54 -6.17 -2.97
CA PRO A 63 -12.60 -6.84 -2.24
C PRO A 63 -13.96 -6.57 -2.89
N ASP A 64 -14.78 -7.61 -2.99
CA ASP A 64 -16.20 -7.47 -3.24
C ASP A 64 -16.91 -7.00 -1.95
N LEU A 65 -17.54 -5.83 -2.05
CA LEU A 65 -18.32 -5.16 -0.99
C LEU A 65 -19.80 -5.01 -1.39
N SER A 66 -20.25 -5.65 -2.49
CA SER A 66 -21.62 -5.54 -3.00
C SER A 66 -22.68 -5.91 -1.95
N PHE A 67 -22.39 -6.91 -1.10
CA PHE A 67 -23.28 -7.32 -0.02
C PHE A 67 -23.44 -6.27 1.11
N LEU A 68 -22.61 -5.22 1.12
CA LEU A 68 -22.67 -4.11 2.07
C LEU A 68 -23.22 -2.82 1.42
N SER A 69 -23.85 -2.91 0.25
CA SER A 69 -24.28 -1.73 -0.53
C SER A 69 -25.21 -0.78 0.22
N GLU A 70 -26.00 -1.29 1.16
CA GLU A 70 -26.95 -0.52 1.96
C GLU A 70 -26.34 0.06 3.25
N LEU A 71 -25.09 -0.29 3.58
CA LEU A 71 -24.40 0.28 4.73
C LEU A 71 -23.72 1.59 4.36
N ARG A 72 -23.72 2.54 5.31
CA ARG A 72 -22.98 3.79 5.16
C ARG A 72 -21.48 3.55 5.37
N LEU A 73 -20.81 3.10 4.31
CA LEU A 73 -19.36 2.91 4.29
C LEU A 73 -18.64 4.19 3.85
N GLY A 74 -17.65 4.61 4.64
CA GLY A 74 -16.70 5.65 4.26
C GLY A 74 -15.46 5.01 3.63
N LEU A 75 -15.38 5.02 2.30
CA LEU A 75 -14.27 4.43 1.53
C LEU A 75 -13.49 5.51 0.77
N ASP A 76 -12.17 5.41 0.82
CA ASP A 76 -11.28 6.20 -0.02
C ASP A 76 -11.48 5.89 -1.51
N GLU A 77 -11.46 6.92 -2.36
CA GLU A 77 -11.76 6.79 -3.79
C GLU A 77 -10.70 6.00 -4.58
N ARG A 78 -9.44 6.02 -4.13
CA ARG A 78 -8.31 5.38 -4.82
C ARG A 78 -8.16 3.93 -4.40
N LEU A 79 -8.04 3.72 -3.10
CA LEU A 79 -7.75 2.41 -2.51
C LEU A 79 -9.03 1.63 -2.23
N GLN A 80 -10.17 2.29 -2.03
CA GLN A 80 -11.39 1.65 -1.51
C GLN A 80 -11.16 0.96 -0.15
N ALA A 81 -10.27 1.54 0.66
CA ALA A 81 -10.06 1.24 2.07
C ALA A 81 -10.88 2.23 2.92
N PRO A 82 -11.11 1.98 4.23
CA PRO A 82 -11.65 2.98 5.13
C PRO A 82 -10.90 4.31 5.02
N VAL A 83 -11.61 5.43 5.00
CA VAL A 83 -11.03 6.77 4.78
C VAL A 83 -9.92 7.10 5.77
N ALA A 84 -10.08 6.73 7.04
CA ALA A 84 -9.07 6.97 8.07
C ALA A 84 -7.83 6.06 7.91
N LEU A 85 -7.99 4.86 7.34
CA LEU A 85 -6.90 3.93 7.10
C LEU A 85 -6.11 4.27 5.83
N ALA A 86 -6.76 4.74 4.78
CA ALA A 86 -6.16 4.87 3.44
C ALA A 86 -4.82 5.64 3.41
N PRO A 87 -4.66 6.80 4.10
CA PRO A 87 -3.39 7.51 4.13
C PRO A 87 -2.24 6.70 4.75
N LEU A 88 -2.54 5.77 5.66
CA LEU A 88 -1.55 4.97 6.40
C LEU A 88 -1.01 3.78 5.61
N ILE A 89 -1.70 3.43 4.52
CA ILE A 89 -1.42 2.21 3.74
C ILE A 89 -1.24 2.47 2.23
N ASP A 90 -1.21 3.75 1.81
CA ASP A 90 -1.01 4.10 0.40
C ASP A 90 0.34 3.54 -0.09
N PRO A 91 0.35 2.63 -1.09
CA PRO A 91 1.57 2.00 -1.57
C PRO A 91 2.55 2.97 -2.25
N ASN A 92 2.12 4.18 -2.59
CA ASN A 92 3.01 5.23 -3.10
C ASN A 92 3.82 5.91 -1.98
N GLN A 93 3.38 5.76 -0.72
CA GLN A 93 4.00 6.41 0.45
C GLN A 93 4.59 5.39 1.42
N HIS A 94 3.97 4.20 1.51
CA HIS A 94 4.30 3.18 2.48
C HIS A 94 4.70 1.86 1.82
N SER A 95 5.67 1.20 2.44
CA SER A 95 6.00 -0.20 2.18
C SER A 95 5.36 -1.08 3.26
N CYS A 96 5.27 -2.40 3.05
CA CYS A 96 4.74 -3.31 4.09
C CYS A 96 5.40 -3.16 5.47
N GLY A 97 6.63 -2.64 5.56
CA GLY A 97 7.35 -2.45 6.83
C GLY A 97 7.23 -1.06 7.44
N THR A 98 6.65 -0.09 6.73
CA THR A 98 6.46 1.29 7.24
C THR A 98 5.00 1.61 7.55
N VAL A 99 4.11 0.63 7.37
CA VAL A 99 2.70 0.74 7.77
C VAL A 99 2.59 0.57 9.29
N TYR A 100 2.06 1.59 9.95
CA TYR A 100 1.80 1.55 11.39
C TYR A 100 0.64 0.58 11.71
N PRO A 101 0.67 -0.13 12.86
CA PRO A 101 -0.48 -0.90 13.31
C PRO A 101 -1.72 0.00 13.45
N HIS A 102 -2.88 -0.51 13.06
CA HIS A 102 -4.13 0.25 13.05
C HIS A 102 -5.26 -0.64 13.55
N GLY A 103 -6.20 -0.01 14.24
CA GLY A 103 -7.21 -0.66 15.05
C GLY A 103 -8.60 -0.13 14.77
N HIS A 104 -9.50 -0.26 15.75
CA HIS A 104 -10.92 0.02 15.58
C HIS A 104 -11.20 1.43 15.03
N ARG A 105 -10.39 2.44 15.40
CA ARG A 105 -10.56 3.84 14.97
C ARG A 105 -10.41 3.98 13.46
N GLU A 106 -9.32 3.49 12.90
CA GLU A 106 -9.03 3.63 11.46
C GLU A 106 -9.96 2.74 10.61
N LEU A 107 -10.47 1.66 11.22
CA LEU A 107 -11.33 0.66 10.57
C LEU A 107 -12.83 0.95 10.70
N SER A 108 -13.20 1.99 11.44
CA SER A 108 -14.58 2.41 11.65
C SER A 108 -15.18 3.03 10.40
N HIS A 109 -16.50 2.88 10.25
CA HIS A 109 -17.28 3.52 9.19
C HIS A 109 -18.31 4.50 9.76
N PRO A 110 -18.90 5.37 8.90
CA PRO A 110 -20.03 6.21 9.29
C PRO A 110 -21.21 5.42 9.88
N GLU A 111 -21.45 4.19 9.38
CA GLU A 111 -22.39 3.26 9.99
C GLU A 111 -21.89 2.80 11.37
N GLN A 112 -22.73 2.97 12.39
CA GLN A 112 -22.34 2.70 13.77
C GLN A 112 -22.15 1.20 14.01
N GLY A 113 -21.07 0.84 14.70
CA GLY A 113 -20.73 -0.55 15.01
C GLY A 113 -20.26 -1.37 13.81
N VAL A 114 -20.02 -0.75 12.65
CA VAL A 114 -19.52 -1.42 11.45
C VAL A 114 -18.03 -1.13 11.28
N HIS A 115 -17.26 -2.22 11.17
CA HIS A 115 -15.83 -2.18 10.88
C HIS A 115 -15.51 -3.11 9.71
N LEU A 116 -14.63 -2.67 8.81
CA LEU A 116 -13.99 -3.57 7.85
C LEU A 116 -12.64 -3.99 8.39
N VAL A 117 -12.34 -5.29 8.34
CA VAL A 117 -11.09 -5.87 8.87
C VAL A 117 -10.46 -6.83 7.87
N GLY A 118 -9.21 -7.21 8.13
CA GLY A 118 -8.39 -8.08 7.31
C GLY A 118 -8.12 -7.51 5.93
N MET A 119 -7.94 -8.38 4.94
CA MET A 119 -7.65 -7.96 3.56
C MET A 119 -8.75 -7.07 2.96
N LYS A 120 -10.00 -7.15 3.44
CA LYS A 120 -11.09 -6.29 2.94
C LYS A 120 -10.91 -4.82 3.34
N SER A 121 -10.28 -4.53 4.49
CA SER A 121 -10.03 -3.15 4.92
C SER A 121 -8.93 -2.48 4.09
N TYR A 122 -8.06 -3.25 3.45
CA TYR A 122 -6.99 -2.70 2.61
C TYR A 122 -7.44 -2.32 1.20
N GLY A 123 -8.66 -2.68 0.80
CA GLY A 123 -9.16 -2.39 -0.53
C GLY A 123 -8.20 -2.91 -1.61
N ARG A 124 -7.62 -2.00 -2.39
CA ARG A 124 -6.67 -2.26 -3.49
C ARG A 124 -5.20 -2.18 -3.06
N ALA A 125 -4.90 -1.85 -1.80
CA ALA A 125 -3.53 -1.77 -1.32
C ALA A 125 -2.91 -3.19 -1.24
N PRO A 126 -1.74 -3.43 -1.87
CA PRO A 126 -1.12 -4.76 -1.95
C PRO A 126 -0.24 -5.10 -0.72
N THR A 127 -0.22 -4.24 0.29
CA THR A 127 0.77 -4.27 1.38
C THR A 127 0.30 -5.00 2.64
N PHE A 128 -0.86 -5.64 2.59
CA PHE A 128 -1.44 -6.33 3.75
C PHE A 128 -0.56 -7.48 4.27
N LEU A 129 -0.48 -7.59 5.60
CA LEU A 129 0.15 -8.70 6.32
C LEU A 129 -0.87 -9.37 7.24
N ALA A 130 -0.85 -10.70 7.32
CA ALA A 130 -1.77 -11.45 8.18
C ALA A 130 -1.68 -11.03 9.66
N MET A 131 -0.47 -10.73 10.15
CA MET A 131 -0.25 -10.22 11.50
C MET A 131 -0.96 -8.89 11.76
N THR A 132 -0.98 -7.99 10.77
CA THR A 132 -1.77 -6.75 10.84
C THR A 132 -3.25 -7.07 10.95
N GLY A 133 -3.76 -8.05 10.18
CA GLY A 133 -5.14 -8.51 10.28
C GLY A 133 -5.52 -9.03 11.67
N TYR A 134 -4.64 -9.78 12.34
CA TYR A 134 -4.91 -10.24 13.70
C TYR A 134 -5.01 -9.08 14.71
N GLU A 135 -4.16 -8.07 14.56
CA GLU A 135 -4.21 -6.87 15.41
C GLU A 135 -5.48 -6.06 15.18
N GLN A 136 -5.90 -5.90 13.92
CA GLN A 136 -7.18 -5.26 13.59
C GLN A 136 -8.35 -5.97 14.30
N VAL A 137 -8.40 -7.30 14.21
CA VAL A 137 -9.48 -8.10 14.83
C VAL A 137 -9.45 -7.99 16.35
N ARG A 138 -8.28 -8.04 16.98
CA ARG A 138 -8.12 -7.85 18.44
C ARG A 138 -8.69 -6.50 18.87
N SER A 139 -8.23 -5.42 18.24
CA SER A 139 -8.65 -4.04 18.56
C SER A 139 -10.16 -3.84 18.34
N VAL A 140 -10.70 -4.28 17.20
CA VAL A 140 -12.14 -4.16 16.89
C VAL A 140 -13.00 -4.98 17.86
N THR A 141 -12.58 -6.19 18.22
CA THR A 141 -13.34 -7.02 19.15
C THR A 141 -13.41 -6.40 20.54
N ALA A 142 -12.31 -5.80 21.01
CA ALA A 142 -12.30 -5.05 22.26
C ALA A 142 -13.25 -3.84 22.23
N ALA A 143 -13.26 -3.08 21.11
CA ALA A 143 -14.19 -1.97 20.93
C ALA A 143 -15.66 -2.42 20.95
N ILE A 144 -15.98 -3.52 20.27
CA ILE A 144 -17.34 -4.11 20.26
C ILE A 144 -17.75 -4.58 21.67
N ALA A 145 -16.80 -5.08 22.47
CA ALA A 145 -17.04 -5.46 23.85
C ALA A 145 -17.16 -4.27 24.82
N GLY A 146 -16.96 -3.04 24.36
CA GLY A 146 -16.97 -1.83 25.17
C GLY A 146 -15.67 -1.58 25.96
N ASP A 147 -14.62 -2.35 25.71
CA ASP A 147 -13.29 -2.17 26.29
C ASP A 147 -12.43 -1.26 25.39
N THR A 148 -12.72 0.03 25.45
CA THR A 148 -12.03 1.04 24.63
C THR A 148 -10.54 1.13 24.98
N GLU A 149 -10.16 0.92 26.24
CA GLU A 149 -8.75 0.95 26.65
C GLU A 149 -7.95 -0.14 25.93
N SER A 150 -8.47 -1.37 25.91
CA SER A 150 -7.84 -2.48 25.18
C SER A 150 -7.87 -2.28 23.67
N ALA A 151 -8.95 -1.71 23.16
CA ALA A 151 -9.10 -1.41 21.74
C ALA A 151 -8.05 -0.39 21.25
N ASP A 152 -7.68 0.57 22.10
CA ASP A 152 -6.74 1.65 21.80
C ASP A 152 -5.26 1.26 21.93
N ARG A 153 -4.94 0.16 22.61
CA ARG A 153 -3.56 -0.34 22.68
C ARG A 153 -3.11 -0.86 21.32
N VAL A 154 -1.84 -0.65 20.99
CA VAL A 154 -1.16 -1.31 19.88
C VAL A 154 -0.35 -2.47 20.45
N GLU A 155 -0.70 -3.70 20.10
CA GLU A 155 -0.01 -4.90 20.60
C GLU A 155 0.84 -5.59 19.51
N LEU A 156 0.76 -5.10 18.27
CA LEU A 156 1.57 -5.60 17.15
C LEU A 156 2.91 -4.86 17.04
N THR A 157 4.00 -5.61 17.23
CA THR A 157 5.33 -5.16 16.85
C THR A 157 5.74 -5.80 15.52
N LEU A 158 5.83 -5.00 14.46
CA LEU A 158 6.40 -5.47 13.20
C LEU A 158 7.92 -5.27 13.22
N PRO A 159 8.72 -6.27 12.82
CA PRO A 159 10.14 -6.06 12.61
C PRO A 159 10.34 -5.09 11.44
N GLU A 160 11.11 -4.02 11.66
CA GLU A 160 11.46 -3.05 10.62
C GLU A 160 12.05 -3.77 9.41
N THR A 161 11.33 -3.81 8.28
CA THR A 161 11.94 -4.26 7.02
C THR A 161 11.40 -3.52 5.82
N GLY A 162 12.29 -2.85 5.09
CA GLY A 162 11.98 -1.99 3.94
C GLY A 162 11.83 -2.69 2.58
N VAL A 163 11.48 -3.98 2.52
CA VAL A 163 11.56 -4.75 1.25
C VAL A 163 10.22 -4.94 0.54
N CYS A 164 9.27 -4.04 0.73
CA CYS A 164 7.96 -4.13 0.06
C CYS A 164 7.49 -2.78 -0.48
N GLY A 165 8.33 -2.10 -1.25
CA GLY A 165 7.90 -0.99 -2.10
C GLY A 165 7.15 -1.55 -3.30
N GLY A 166 5.83 -1.50 -3.28
CA GLY A 166 4.95 -1.99 -4.35
C GLY A 166 4.73 -0.98 -5.45
N VAL A 167 5.76 -0.25 -5.87
CA VAL A 167 5.84 0.60 -7.07
C VAL A 167 7.34 0.83 -7.29
N GLY A 168 7.83 0.73 -8.53
CA GLY A 168 9.25 0.89 -8.88
C GLY A 168 9.83 2.30 -8.66
N LEU A 169 9.31 3.06 -7.69
CA LEU A 169 9.71 4.41 -7.32
C LEU A 169 10.74 4.45 -6.18
N PHE A 170 11.01 3.31 -5.53
CA PHE A 170 11.94 3.26 -4.37
C PHE A 170 13.32 2.67 -4.69
N ASP A 171 13.53 2.17 -5.91
CA ASP A 171 14.83 1.67 -6.39
C ASP A 171 15.62 2.78 -7.11
N ASP A 172 15.60 4.01 -6.62
CA ASP A 172 16.59 5.01 -7.03
C ASP A 172 17.76 5.00 -6.03
N PRO A 173 18.94 4.45 -6.40
CA PRO A 173 20.10 4.35 -5.51
C PRO A 173 20.66 5.73 -5.11
N ALA A 174 20.17 6.83 -5.70
CA ALA A 174 20.48 8.19 -5.27
C ALA A 174 19.73 8.64 -4.00
N ALA A 175 18.59 8.02 -3.65
CA ALA A 175 17.79 8.40 -2.49
C ALA A 175 18.26 7.74 -1.18
N THR A 176 19.03 6.66 -1.26
CA THR A 176 19.55 5.92 -0.08
C THR A 176 20.92 6.39 0.40
N ALA A 177 21.46 7.48 -0.16
CA ALA A 177 22.78 8.02 0.21
C ALA A 177 22.73 9.20 1.20
N GLN A 178 21.58 9.52 1.80
CA GLN A 178 21.47 10.48 2.91
C GLN A 178 20.63 9.91 4.04
N GLY A 179 21.24 9.00 4.80
CA GLY A 179 20.78 8.60 6.12
C GLY A 179 21.96 8.62 7.08
N ASP A 180 21.92 9.57 8.00
CA ASP A 180 22.72 9.70 9.22
C ASP A 180 24.10 10.41 9.14
N SER A 181 24.04 11.74 9.17
CA SER A 181 25.02 12.52 9.93
C SER A 181 24.27 13.44 10.91
N GLY A 182 24.30 13.05 12.18
CA GLY A 182 23.88 13.91 13.28
C GLY A 182 24.57 15.27 13.23
N GLY A 183 23.76 16.33 13.27
CA GLY A 183 24.22 17.70 13.31
C GLY A 183 23.03 18.67 13.23
N GLY A 184 22.49 19.06 14.37
CA GLY A 184 21.53 20.16 14.42
C GLY A 184 22.20 21.45 13.96
N CYS A 185 21.57 22.20 13.05
CA CYS A 185 21.72 23.65 12.93
C CYS A 185 20.69 24.22 11.93
N CYS A 186 20.14 25.38 12.27
CA CYS A 186 19.37 26.31 11.42
C CYS A 186 17.88 26.03 11.18
N ALA A 187 17.07 26.36 12.20
CA ALA A 187 15.82 27.07 11.93
C ALA A 187 16.13 28.49 11.42
N PRO A 188 15.46 29.01 10.38
CA PRO A 188 15.49 30.44 10.12
C PRO A 188 14.65 31.16 11.19
N ALA A 189 15.24 32.20 11.80
CA ALA A 189 14.62 33.02 12.83
C ALA A 189 13.35 33.73 12.31
N PRO A 190 12.32 33.93 13.15
CA PRO A 190 11.13 34.67 12.77
C PRO A 190 11.48 36.17 12.67
N ALA A 191 11.16 36.78 11.53
CA ALA A 191 11.21 38.23 11.38
C ALA A 191 9.86 38.81 11.79
N ASP A 192 9.78 39.32 13.03
CA ASP A 192 8.70 40.21 13.46
C ASP A 192 8.92 41.62 12.92
N ALA A 193 7.79 42.25 12.62
CA ALA A 193 7.60 43.49 11.89
C ALA A 193 8.26 44.73 12.50
N THR A 194 8.71 45.65 11.63
CA THR A 194 8.84 47.07 11.96
C THR A 194 7.87 47.89 11.12
N ALA A 195 6.75 48.24 11.75
CA ALA A 195 5.92 49.36 11.33
C ALA A 195 6.64 50.67 11.69
N GLY A 196 7.03 51.45 10.68
CA GLY A 196 7.47 52.84 10.82
C GLY A 196 6.39 53.78 10.30
N ALA A 197 5.98 54.73 11.13
CA ALA A 197 4.85 55.62 10.91
C ALA A 197 5.24 57.02 10.37
N THR A 198 4.32 57.60 9.58
CA THR A 198 4.04 59.05 9.32
C THR A 198 5.09 59.86 8.50
N THR A 199 4.75 60.82 7.61
CA THR A 199 3.74 61.91 7.60
C THR A 199 3.46 62.51 6.19
N GLY A 200 2.22 62.99 5.96
CA GLY A 200 1.82 64.18 5.15
C GLY A 200 1.59 64.00 3.63
N GLY A 201 0.59 64.57 2.95
CA GLY A 201 -0.52 65.49 3.27
C GLY A 201 -0.97 66.25 2.00
N GLY A 202 -2.30 66.42 1.81
CA GLY A 202 -2.97 67.40 0.90
C GLY A 202 -2.95 67.10 -0.61
N CYS A 203 -3.99 67.36 -1.41
CA CYS A 203 -5.30 68.01 -1.24
C CYS A 203 -6.35 67.32 -2.12
#